data_AF-A0A1B8PUZ8-F1
#
_entry.id   AF-A0A1B8PUZ8-F1
#
_cell.length_a   1.000
_cell.length_b   1.000
_cell.length_c   1.000
_cell.angle_alpha   90.00
_cell.angle_beta   90.00
_cell.angle_gamma   90.00
#
_symmetry.space_group_name_H-M   'P 1'
#
loop_
_entity.id
_entity.type
_entity.pdbx_description
1 polymer ?
#
loop_
_entity_poly.entity_id
_entity_poly.type
_entity_poly.pdbx_seq_one_letter_code
_entity_poly.pdbx_strand_id
1 'polypeptide(L)'
;MAMSLLILLAIVAIAVLWFWVKSLIVMKDNTLFLALGIFFSPIPQIIYFFTKRDEMDDSGISTMKKFFMAMGVYIILGIAFAGISASQAPAVAY
;
A
#
# COMPACT_ATOMS: atom_id res chain seq x y z
N MET A 1 -10.37 20.37 -7.94
CA MET A 1 -10.52 18.91 -8.12
C MET A 1 -9.17 18.18 -8.05
N ALA A 2 -8.17 18.56 -8.84
CA ALA A 2 -6.84 17.93 -8.77
C ALA A 2 -6.14 18.13 -7.41
N MET A 3 -6.18 19.35 -6.84
CA MET A 3 -5.57 19.65 -5.53
C MET A 3 -6.16 18.82 -4.38
N SER A 4 -7.49 18.68 -4.32
CA SER A 4 -8.17 17.88 -3.29
C SER A 4 -7.84 16.39 -3.42
N LEU A 5 -7.70 15.88 -4.65
CA LEU A 5 -7.28 14.49 -4.89
C LEU A 5 -5.82 14.26 -4.47
N LEU A 6 -4.96 15.26 -4.70
CA LEU A 6 -3.55 15.23 -4.33
C LEU A 6 -3.37 15.23 -2.80
N ILE A 7 -4.16 16.03 -2.08
CA ILE A 7 -4.22 16.00 -0.60
C ILE A 7 -4.67 14.62 -0.11
N LEU A 8 -5.73 14.06 -0.70
CA LEU A 8 -6.22 12.75 -0.33
C LEU A 8 -5.16 11.66 -0.58
N LEU A 9 -4.47 11.72 -1.72
CA LEU A 9 -3.34 10.85 -2.04
C LEU A 9 -2.22 10.94 -1.00
N ALA A 10 -1.89 12.15 -0.55
CA ALA A 10 -0.87 12.35 0.48
C ALA A 10 -1.28 11.71 1.82
N ILE A 11 -2.54 11.90 2.24
CA ILE A 11 -3.08 11.29 3.47
C ILE A 11 -3.03 9.76 3.37
N VAL A 12 -3.45 9.20 2.24
CA VAL A 12 -3.45 7.75 2.02
C VAL A 12 -2.02 7.21 1.94
N ALA A 13 -1.08 7.95 1.33
CA ALA A 13 0.34 7.57 1.31
C ALA A 13 0.93 7.46 2.73
N ILE A 14 0.58 8.40 3.62
CA ILE A 14 0.98 8.34 5.03
C ILE A 14 0.37 7.12 5.71
N ALA A 15 -0.91 6.82 5.47
CA ALA A 15 -1.56 5.63 6.00
C ALA A 15 -0.89 4.33 5.49
N VAL A 16 -0.55 4.27 4.20
CA VAL A 16 0.20 3.16 3.61
C VAL A 16 1.54 2.98 4.29
N LEU A 17 2.33 4.05 4.46
CA LEU A 17 3.63 3.99 5.15
C LEU A 17 3.47 3.49 6.59
N TRP A 18 2.47 4.00 7.31
CA TRP A 18 2.18 3.58 8.68
C TRP A 18 1.86 2.09 8.77
N PHE A 19 0.94 1.60 7.93
CA PHE A 19 0.58 0.19 7.92
C PHE A 19 1.64 -0.70 7.31
N TRP A 20 2.47 -0.19 6.41
CA TRP A 20 3.64 -0.89 5.88
C TRP A 20 4.63 -1.19 7.01
N VAL A 21 5.03 -0.18 7.80
CA VAL A 21 5.91 -0.41 8.96
C VAL A 21 5.30 -1.42 9.93
N LYS A 22 3.99 -1.31 10.23
CA LYS A 22 3.32 -2.29 11.10
C LYS A 22 3.30 -3.70 10.50
N SER A 23 3.11 -3.83 9.19
CA SER A 23 3.17 -5.14 8.51
C SER A 23 4.57 -5.76 8.60
N LEU A 24 5.63 -4.95 8.54
CA LEU A 24 7.00 -5.41 8.76
C LEU A 24 7.19 -5.93 10.19
N ILE A 25 6.64 -5.24 11.19
CA ILE A 25 6.69 -5.68 12.59
C ILE A 25 5.98 -7.03 12.77
N VAL A 26 4.86 -7.27 12.10
CA VAL A 26 4.18 -8.57 12.12
C VAL A 26 5.07 -9.68 11.55
N MET A 27 5.96 -9.35 10.59
CA MET A 27 6.90 -10.29 9.99
C MET A 27 8.25 -10.38 10.72
N LYS A 28 8.41 -9.72 11.88
CA LYS A 28 9.72 -9.57 12.56
C LYS A 28 10.41 -10.90 12.86
N ASP A 29 9.64 -11.95 13.12
CA ASP A 29 10.15 -13.27 13.51
C ASP A 29 10.60 -14.10 12.31
N ASN A 30 10.42 -13.58 11.08
CA ASN A 30 10.88 -14.21 9.85
C ASN A 30 11.76 -13.24 9.04
N THR A 31 13.08 -13.33 9.24
CA THR A 31 14.07 -12.41 8.63
C THR A 31 13.99 -12.35 7.11
N LEU A 32 13.70 -13.47 6.43
CA LEU A 32 13.58 -13.51 4.97
C LEU A 32 12.39 -12.69 4.50
N PHE A 33 11.20 -12.93 5.06
CA PHE A 33 10.00 -12.17 4.70
C PHE A 33 10.10 -10.70 5.11
N LEU A 34 10.76 -10.39 6.22
CA LEU A 34 11.03 -9.02 6.63
C LEU A 34 11.90 -8.28 5.60
N ALA A 35 13.03 -8.88 5.19
CA ALA A 35 13.91 -8.29 4.19
C ALA A 35 13.21 -8.11 2.84
N LEU A 36 12.50 -9.15 2.37
CA LEU A 36 11.73 -9.05 1.14
C LEU A 36 10.64 -7.99 1.26
N GLY A 37 9.94 -7.92 2.40
CA GLY A 37 8.88 -6.94 2.65
C GLY A 37 9.36 -5.49 2.64
N ILE A 38 10.63 -5.24 2.97
CA ILE A 38 11.23 -3.90 2.88
C ILE A 38 11.43 -3.50 1.42
N PHE A 39 11.97 -4.39 0.59
CA PHE A 39 12.40 -4.04 -0.78
C PHE A 39 11.33 -4.29 -1.85
N PHE A 40 10.41 -5.22 -1.63
CA PHE A 40 9.47 -5.72 -2.64
C PHE A 40 8.00 -5.62 -2.21
N SER A 41 7.71 -4.76 -1.23
CA SER A 41 6.34 -4.46 -0.79
C SER A 41 5.42 -4.12 -1.97
N PRO A 42 4.16 -4.61 -2.00
CA PRO A 42 3.46 -5.35 -0.95
C PRO A 42 3.46 -6.88 -1.13
N ILE A 43 4.13 -7.41 -2.17
CA ILE A 43 3.97 -8.83 -2.58
C ILE A 43 4.39 -9.80 -1.47
N PRO A 44 5.56 -9.65 -0.81
CA PRO A 44 5.98 -10.54 0.28
C PRO A 44 5.01 -10.53 1.46
N GLN A 45 4.42 -9.37 1.80
CA GLN A 45 3.42 -9.25 2.86
C GLN A 45 2.17 -10.07 2.53
N ILE A 46 1.72 -10.06 1.27
CA ILE A 46 0.57 -10.86 0.80
C ILE A 46 0.88 -12.35 0.92
N ILE A 47 2.04 -12.78 0.41
CA ILE A 47 2.47 -14.19 0.50
C ILE A 47 2.59 -14.62 1.96
N TYR A 48 3.21 -13.80 2.80
CA TYR A 48 3.34 -14.05 4.23
C TYR A 48 1.97 -14.18 4.90
N PHE A 49 1.04 -13.26 4.59
CA PHE A 49 -0.31 -13.32 5.12
C PHE A 49 -0.99 -14.65 4.78
N PHE A 50 -0.96 -15.13 3.55
CA PHE A 50 -1.62 -16.39 3.18
C PHE A 50 -0.90 -17.64 3.72
N THR A 51 0.42 -17.59 3.91
CA THR A 51 1.20 -18.74 4.38
C THR A 51 1.25 -18.87 5.90
N LYS A 52 1.09 -17.76 6.63
CA LYS A 52 1.26 -17.70 8.08
C LYS A 52 0.03 -17.20 8.83
N ARG A 53 -1.10 -16.98 8.15
CA ARG A 53 -2.34 -16.45 8.74
C ARG A 53 -2.76 -17.16 10.03
N ASP A 54 -2.72 -18.49 10.02
CA ASP A 54 -3.26 -19.31 11.11
C ASP A 54 -2.35 -19.27 12.35
N GLU A 55 -1.10 -18.81 12.19
CA GLU A 55 -0.13 -18.58 13.26
C GLU A 55 -0.18 -17.13 13.78
N MET A 56 -0.91 -16.23 13.11
CA MET A 56 -1.02 -14.82 13.50
C MET A 56 -2.12 -14.61 14.54
N ASP A 57 -1.87 -13.68 15.46
CA ASP A 57 -2.91 -13.15 16.33
C ASP A 57 -3.88 -12.24 15.57
N ASP A 58 -5.05 -11.98 16.17
CA ASP A 58 -6.09 -11.14 15.57
C ASP A 58 -5.58 -9.73 15.22
N SER A 59 -4.64 -9.22 16.04
CA SER A 59 -4.00 -7.93 15.83
C SER A 59 -3.11 -7.92 14.58
N GLY A 60 -2.30 -8.95 14.36
CA GLY A 60 -1.47 -9.15 13.18
C GLY A 60 -2.31 -9.30 11.92
N ILE A 61 -3.37 -10.11 11.98
CA ILE A 61 -4.33 -10.28 10.88
C ILE A 61 -4.99 -8.95 10.51
N SER A 62 -5.47 -8.20 11.52
CA SER A 62 -6.09 -6.88 11.32
C SER A 62 -5.11 -5.89 10.69
N THR A 63 -3.86 -5.90 11.15
CA THR A 63 -2.79 -5.04 10.64
C THR A 63 -2.50 -5.31 9.17
N MET A 64 -2.32 -6.58 8.79
CA MET A 64 -2.08 -6.99 7.41
C MET A 64 -3.25 -6.62 6.49
N LYS A 65 -4.49 -6.87 6.92
CA LYS A 65 -5.69 -6.49 6.15
C LYS A 65 -5.78 -4.98 5.95
N LYS A 66 -5.51 -4.18 6.99
CA LYS A 66 -5.50 -2.71 6.89
C LYS A 66 -4.40 -2.20 5.97
N PHE A 67 -3.22 -2.83 5.98
CA PHE A 67 -2.17 -2.54 5.02
C PHE A 67 -2.64 -2.79 3.58
N PHE A 68 -3.21 -3.96 3.30
CA PHE A 68 -3.71 -4.29 1.95
C PHE A 68 -4.84 -3.36 1.51
N MET A 69 -5.74 -2.98 2.42
CA MET A 69 -6.80 -2.03 2.14
C MET A 69 -6.24 -0.63 1.83
N ALA A 70 -5.28 -0.15 2.63
CA ALA A 70 -4.62 1.13 2.39
C ALA A 70 -3.89 1.14 1.04
N MET A 71 -3.19 0.04 0.71
CA MET A 71 -2.55 -0.14 -0.60
C MET A 71 -3.57 -0.13 -1.74
N GLY A 72 -4.69 -0.84 -1.60
CA GLY A 72 -5.76 -0.85 -2.60
C GLY A 72 -6.33 0.55 -2.86
N VAL A 73 -6.63 1.29 -1.79
CA VAL A 73 -7.10 2.68 -1.89
C VAL A 73 -6.05 3.58 -2.55
N TYR A 74 -4.77 3.42 -2.17
CA TYR A 74 -3.68 4.20 -2.76
C TYR A 74 -3.54 3.98 -4.27
N ILE A 75 -3.61 2.73 -4.72
CA ILE A 75 -3.53 2.38 -6.15
C ILE A 75 -4.71 2.97 -6.91
N ILE A 76 -5.94 2.83 -6.40
CA ILE A 76 -7.15 3.38 -7.04
C ILE A 76 -7.03 4.90 -7.18
N LEU A 77 -6.62 5.59 -6.12
CA LEU A 77 -6.43 7.04 -6.16
C LEU A 77 -5.30 7.46 -7.10
N GLY A 78 -4.22 6.69 -7.16
CA GLY A 78 -3.08 6.94 -8.06
C GLY A 78 -3.49 6.84 -9.53
N ILE A 79 -4.25 5.79 -9.88
CA ILE A 79 -4.82 5.62 -11.23
C ILE A 79 -5.78 6.75 -11.58
N ALA A 80 -6.67 7.12 -10.65
CA ALA A 80 -7.60 8.22 -10.86
C ALA A 80 -6.88 9.56 -11.08
N PHE A 81 -5.84 9.85 -10.30
CA PHE A 81 -5.02 11.05 -10.45
C PHE A 81 -4.27 11.08 -11.78
N ALA A 82 -3.67 9.95 -12.18
CA ALA A 82 -2.96 9.82 -13.46
C ALA A 82 -3.92 10.02 -14.64
N GLY A 83 -5.11 9.42 -14.59
CA GLY A 83 -6.13 9.57 -15.62
C GLY A 83 -6.62 11.01 -15.77
N ILE A 84 -6.90 11.69 -14.65
CA ILE A 84 -7.30 13.11 -14.65
C ILE A 84 -6.16 13.99 -15.19
N SER A 85 -4.93 13.77 -14.73
CA SER A 85 -3.77 14.55 -15.17
C SER A 85 -3.49 14.37 -16.67
N ALA A 86 -3.62 13.14 -17.18
CA ALA A 86 -3.49 12.85 -18.61
C ALA A 86 -4.59 13.52 -19.44
N SER A 87 -5.82 13.57 -18.94
CA SER A 87 -6.93 14.26 -19.63
C SER A 87 -6.79 15.79 -19.67
N GLN A 88 -5.94 16.36 -18.81
CA GLN A 88 -5.66 17.79 -18.74
C GLN A 88 -4.36 18.17 -19.45
N ALA A 89 -3.60 17.19 -19.97
CA ALA A 89 -2.39 17.45 -20.73
C ALA A 89 -2.76 18.12 -22.07
N PRO A 90 -2.15 19.26 -22.43
CA PRO A 90 -2.42 19.89 -23.72
C PRO A 90 -2.07 18.93 -24.85
N ALA A 91 -2.95 18.82 -25.84
CA ALA A 91 -2.66 18.06 -27.05
C ALA A 91 -1.38 18.63 -27.69
N VAL A 92 -0.31 17.85 -27.69
CA VAL A 92 0.93 18.25 -28.34
C VAL A 92 0.66 18.18 -29.85
N ALA A 93 0.35 19.32 -30.45
CA ALA A 93 0.23 19.46 -31.90
C ALA A 93 1.65 19.32 -32.48
N TYR A 94 1.90 18.19 -33.13
CA TYR A 94 3.05 17.98 -34.00
C TYR A 94 2.68 18.33 -35.44
#